data_AF-A0A9X9Q2P6-F1
#
_entry.id   AF-A0A9X9Q2P6-F1
#
_cell.length_a   1.000
_cell.length_b   1.000
_cell.length_c   1.000
_cell.angle_alpha   90.00
_cell.angle_beta   90.00
_cell.angle_gamma   90.00
#
_symmetry.space_group_name_H-M   'P 1'
#
loop_
_entity.id
_entity.type
_entity.pdbx_description
1 polymer ?
#
loop_
_entity_poly.entity_id
_entity_poly.type
_entity_poly.pdbx_seq_one_letter_code
_entity_poly.pdbx_strand_id
1 'polypeptide(L)'
;RDSVRLVVRKIQFAPPEPGPGPCAQTTRRFLLSAQPLQLQASMDREVHYHGKPISVNVSINNCTNKVIKKIKISVDQITDV
;
A
#
# COMPACT_ATOMS: atom_id res chain seq x y z
N ARG A 1 -42.34 24.84 -20.40
CA ARG A 1 -41.61 24.70 -19.11
C ARG A 1 -40.32 24.00 -19.50
N ASP A 2 -39.35 24.78 -19.98
CA ASP A 2 -38.28 24.23 -20.82
C ASP A 2 -36.95 24.46 -20.11
N SER A 3 -36.62 23.54 -19.20
CA SER A 3 -35.30 23.50 -18.58
C SER A 3 -34.64 22.17 -18.88
N VAL A 4 -33.34 22.23 -19.18
CA VAL A 4 -32.49 21.07 -19.39
C VAL A 4 -31.40 21.08 -18.31
N ARG A 5 -31.06 19.89 -17.81
CA ARG A 5 -29.98 19.71 -16.83
C ARG A 5 -28.91 18.80 -17.42
N LEU A 6 -27.69 19.32 -17.49
CA LEU A 6 -26.50 18.55 -17.84
C LEU A 6 -25.64 18.37 -16.58
N VAL A 7 -25.26 17.13 -16.27
CA VAL A 7 -24.29 16.84 -15.21
C VAL A 7 -22.94 16.60 -15.87
N VAL A 8 -21.95 17.40 -15.47
CA VAL A 8 -20.57 17.26 -15.92
C VAL A 8 -19.70 16.72 -14.78
N ARG A 9 -18.59 16.06 -15.14
CA ARG A 9 -17.61 15.55 -14.18
C ARG A 9 -16.28 16.29 -14.36
N LYS A 10 -15.71 16.77 -13.25
CA LYS A 10 -14.29 17.09 -13.17
C LYS A 10 -13.59 15.90 -12.55
N ILE A 11 -12.71 15.26 -13.31
CA ILE A 11 -11.92 14.10 -12.86
C ILE A 11 -10.45 14.49 -12.80
N GLN A 12 -9.71 13.85 -11.90
CA GLN A 12 -8.26 14.01 -11.79
C GLN A 12 -7.57 12.80 -12.43
N PHE A 13 -6.56 13.07 -13.24
CA PHE A 13 -5.67 12.05 -13.78
C PHE A 13 -4.35 12.05 -13.01
N ALA A 14 -3.59 10.96 -13.13
CA ALA A 14 -2.25 10.90 -12.56
C ALA A 14 -1.35 11.97 -13.20
N PRO A 15 -0.38 12.52 -12.45
CA PRO A 15 0.61 13.42 -13.01
C PRO A 15 1.50 12.69 -14.04
N PRO A 16 2.13 13.41 -14.99
CA PRO A 16 2.99 12.81 -16.02
C PRO A 16 4.20 12.06 -15.45
N GLU A 17 4.76 12.57 -14.35
CA GLU A 17 5.90 11.99 -13.66
C GLU A 17 5.44 11.47 -12.29
N PRO A 18 5.11 10.17 -12.18
CA PRO A 18 4.90 9.56 -10.88
C PRO A 18 6.24 9.51 -10.14
N GLY A 19 6.25 9.84 -8.86
CA GLY A 19 7.42 9.75 -8.01
C GLY A 19 7.87 8.31 -7.78
N PRO A 20 8.95 8.13 -6.99
CA PRO A 20 9.47 6.81 -6.69
C PRO A 20 8.44 5.95 -5.97
N GLY A 21 8.48 4.64 -6.22
CA GLY A 21 7.60 3.70 -5.55
C GLY A 21 7.76 3.73 -4.02
N PRO A 22 6.66 3.60 -3.26
CA PRO A 22 6.70 3.72 -1.81
C PRO A 22 7.46 2.54 -1.18
N CYS A 23 8.09 2.82 -0.04
CA CYS A 23 8.73 1.82 0.80
C CYS A 23 8.41 2.10 2.27
N ALA A 24 8.03 1.06 2.99
CA ALA A 24 7.77 1.12 4.43
C ALA A 24 8.56 0.01 5.13
N GLN A 25 9.16 0.34 6.27
CA GLN A 25 9.92 -0.60 7.08
C GLN A 25 9.48 -0.52 8.54
N THR A 26 9.40 -1.68 9.19
CA THR A 26 9.16 -1.76 10.63
C THR A 26 10.00 -2.86 11.27
N THR A 27 10.30 -2.69 12.55
CA THR A 27 10.99 -3.69 13.36
C THR A 27 10.15 -3.98 14.60
N ARG A 28 9.87 -5.25 14.86
CA ARG A 28 9.12 -5.71 16.02
C ARG A 28 10.00 -6.56 16.94
N ARG A 29 9.89 -6.31 18.24
CA ARG A 29 10.50 -7.12 19.29
C ARG A 29 9.38 -7.83 20.05
N PHE A 30 9.62 -9.07 20.43
CA PHE A 30 8.67 -9.89 21.19
C PHE A 30 9.24 -10.20 22.56
N LEU A 31 8.36 -10.27 23.57
CA LEU A 31 8.75 -10.77 24.89
C LEU A 31 9.32 -12.18 24.75
N LEU A 32 10.38 -12.45 25.52
CA LEU A 32 11.09 -13.74 25.52
C LEU A 32 11.78 -14.07 24.17
N SER A 33 12.01 -13.08 23.30
CA SER A 33 12.88 -13.19 22.12
C SER A 33 14.03 -12.18 22.24
N ALA A 34 15.27 -12.66 22.18
CA ALA A 34 16.44 -11.80 22.25
C ALA A 34 16.64 -10.93 20.99
N GLN A 35 16.22 -11.46 19.84
CA GLN A 35 16.43 -10.86 18.53
C GLN A 35 15.11 -10.35 17.93
N PRO A 36 15.15 -9.35 17.02
CA PRO A 36 13.96 -8.74 16.43
C PRO A 36 13.47 -9.44 15.16
N LEU A 37 12.27 -9.07 14.73
CA LEU A 37 11.74 -9.33 13.39
C LEU A 37 11.73 -7.99 12.63
N GLN A 38 12.39 -7.96 11.48
CA GLN A 38 12.36 -6.81 10.58
C GLN A 38 11.49 -7.14 9.37
N LEU A 39 10.62 -6.20 8.99
CA LEU A 39 9.73 -6.30 7.85
C LEU A 39 9.89 -5.04 7.00
N GLN A 40 10.06 -5.23 5.70
CA GLN A 40 10.01 -4.17 4.71
C GLN A 40 8.99 -4.52 3.63
N ALA A 41 8.18 -3.56 3.23
CA ALA A 41 7.29 -3.65 2.09
C ALA A 41 7.57 -2.49 1.14
N SER A 42 7.65 -2.76 -0.15
CA SER A 42 7.84 -1.73 -1.18
C SER A 42 7.01 -2.02 -2.42
N MET A 43 6.79 -0.99 -3.23
CA MET A 43 6.07 -1.07 -4.50
C MET A 43 6.89 -0.38 -5.58
N ASP A 44 6.70 -0.79 -6.83
CA ASP A 44 7.52 -0.30 -7.94
C ASP A 44 7.06 1.10 -8.43
N ARG A 45 5.81 1.48 -8.12
CA ARG A 45 5.16 2.70 -8.60
C ARG A 45 4.47 3.43 -7.48
N GLU A 46 4.50 4.76 -7.49
CA GLU A 46 3.72 5.57 -6.55
C GLU A 46 2.23 5.58 -6.93
N VAL A 47 1.94 5.87 -8.20
CA VAL A 47 0.56 6.02 -8.68
C VAL A 47 0.15 4.80 -9.51
N HIS A 48 -1.04 4.28 -9.22
CA HIS A 48 -1.62 3.12 -9.89
C HIS A 48 -2.91 3.48 -10.61
N TYR A 49 -3.09 2.96 -11.83
CA TYR A 49 -4.32 3.11 -12.60
C TYR A 49 -5.30 1.98 -12.29
N HIS A 50 -6.59 2.30 -12.36
CA HIS A 50 -7.66 1.32 -12.23
C HIS A 50 -7.48 0.16 -13.23
N GLY A 51 -7.74 -1.07 -12.76
CA GLY A 51 -7.64 -2.27 -13.57
C GLY A 51 -6.20 -2.76 -13.85
N LYS A 52 -5.17 -2.04 -13.38
CA LYS A 52 -3.78 -2.53 -13.44
C LYS A 52 -3.43 -3.27 -12.15
N PRO A 53 -2.72 -4.42 -12.24
CA PRO A 53 -2.22 -5.12 -11.05
C PRO A 53 -1.29 -4.23 -10.22
N ILE A 54 -1.30 -4.47 -8.90
CA ILE A 54 -0.45 -3.78 -7.93
C ILE A 54 0.62 -4.78 -7.48
N SER A 55 1.89 -4.50 -7.78
CA SER A 55 3.02 -5.31 -7.33
C SER A 55 3.49 -4.84 -5.95
N VAL A 56 3.64 -5.76 -5.00
CA VAL A 56 4.12 -5.49 -3.64
C VAL A 56 5.26 -6.44 -3.32
N ASN A 57 6.44 -5.90 -3.09
CA ASN A 57 7.61 -6.63 -2.64
C ASN A 57 7.62 -6.69 -1.11
N VAL A 58 7.76 -7.87 -0.53
CA VAL A 58 7.78 -8.07 0.93
C VAL A 58 9.06 -8.79 1.32
N SER A 59 9.89 -8.14 2.14
CA SER A 59 11.12 -8.69 2.68
C SER A 59 11.01 -8.85 4.20
N ILE A 60 11.28 -10.06 4.70
CA ILE A 60 11.18 -10.40 6.11
C ILE A 60 12.51 -10.98 6.57
N ASN A 61 13.12 -10.32 7.56
CA ASN A 61 14.25 -10.87 8.30
C ASN A 61 13.77 -11.27 9.70
N ASN A 62 13.48 -12.56 9.90
CA ASN A 62 13.01 -13.08 11.17
C ASN A 62 14.16 -13.68 11.98
N CYS A 63 14.77 -12.88 12.85
CA CYS A 63 15.77 -13.37 13.79
C CYS A 63 15.16 -13.83 15.13
N THR A 64 13.83 -13.77 15.29
CA THR A 64 13.15 -14.14 16.54
C THR A 64 13.03 -15.65 16.72
N ASN A 65 12.63 -16.09 17.92
CA ASN A 65 12.23 -17.47 18.17
C ASN A 65 10.73 -17.76 17.84
N LYS A 66 10.03 -16.83 17.17
CA LYS A 66 8.62 -16.97 16.81
C LYS A 66 8.47 -17.40 15.35
N VAL A 67 7.40 -18.14 15.07
CA VAL A 67 7.07 -18.65 13.72
C VAL A 67 6.04 -17.74 13.05
N ILE A 68 6.31 -17.35 11.81
CA ILE A 68 5.36 -16.63 10.96
C ILE A 68 4.42 -17.66 10.34
N LYS A 69 3.13 -17.63 10.71
CA LYS A 69 2.14 -18.61 10.24
C LYS A 69 1.49 -18.24 8.91
N LYS A 70 1.29 -16.94 8.66
CA LYS A 70 0.58 -16.42 7.49
C LYS A 70 1.01 -14.99 7.20
N ILE A 71 1.07 -14.65 5.91
CA ILE A 71 1.22 -13.28 5.41
C ILE A 71 -0.10 -12.91 4.72
N LYS A 72 -0.64 -11.73 5.02
CA LYS A 72 -1.87 -11.20 4.41
C LYS A 72 -1.55 -9.82 3.83
N ILE A 73 -1.96 -9.61 2.59
CA ILE A 73 -1.89 -8.32 1.90
C ILE A 73 -3.34 -7.87 1.66
N SER A 74 -3.64 -6.60 1.92
CA SER A 74 -4.94 -5.97 1.66
C SER A 74 -4.76 -4.60 1.03
N VAL A 75 -5.80 -4.14 0.33
CA VAL A 75 -5.92 -2.78 -0.17
C VAL A 75 -7.09 -2.15 0.58
N ASP A 76 -6.82 -1.08 1.31
CA ASP A 76 -7.82 -0.38 2.13
C ASP A 76 -8.07 1.02 1.53
N GLN A 77 -9.33 1.35 1.29
CA GLN A 77 -9.74 2.66 0.78
C GLN A 77 -10.13 3.58 1.93
N ILE A 78 -9.47 4.73 2.04
CA ILE A 78 -9.77 5.76 3.05
C ILE A 78 -10.62 6.85 2.41
N THR A 79 -11.69 7.28 3.09
CA THR A 79 -12.56 8.38 2.67
C THR A 79 -12.86 9.24 3.89
N ASP A 80 -12.49 10.50 3.82
CA ASP A 80 -12.78 11.53 4.82
C ASP A 80 -13.93 12.41 4.29
N VAL A 81 -14.97 12.64 5.11
CA VAL A 81 -16.25 13.23 4.70
C VAL A 81 -16.56 14.49 5.47
#